data_AF-A0A949STT2-F1
#
_entry.id   AF-A0A949STT2-F1
#
_cell.length_a   1.000
_cell.length_b   1.000
_cell.length_c   1.000
_cell.angle_alpha   90.00
_cell.angle_beta   90.00
_cell.angle_gamma   90.00
#
_symmetry.space_group_name_H-M   'P 1'
#
loop_
_entity.id
_entity.type
_entity.pdbx_description
1 polymer ?
#
loop_
_entity_poly.entity_id
_entity_poly.type
_entity_poly.pdbx_seq_one_letter_code
_entity_poly.pdbx_strand_id
1 'polypeptide(L)' 'MNETYTLEVLAEMTGITARTLVEYQEHGIIRPQFDDDTVRCLRRIEHLRESCGMNLGGLKLMARLLQEVDELRHELRLRR' A
#
# COMPACT_ATOMS: atom_id res chain seq x y z
N MET A 1 -10.14 -2.51 -15.63
CA MET A 1 -8.78 -3.09 -15.69
C MET A 1 -7.89 -2.07 -15.03
N ASN A 2 -7.37 -2.34 -13.84
CA ASN A 2 -6.36 -1.45 -13.27
C ASN A 2 -5.08 -1.63 -14.08
N GLU A 3 -4.44 -0.53 -14.47
CA GLU A 3 -3.16 -0.58 -15.16
C GLU A 3 -2.09 -1.11 -14.20
N THR A 4 -1.28 -2.06 -14.68
CA THR A 4 -0.14 -2.57 -13.92
C THR A 4 1.10 -1.74 -14.23
N TYR A 5 1.73 -1.21 -13.19
CA TYR A 5 2.94 -0.40 -13.22
C TYR A 5 4.20 -1.23 -13.00
N THR A 6 5.33 -0.71 -13.45
CA THR A 6 6.63 -1.22 -13.02
C THR A 6 7.01 -0.64 -11.65
N LEU A 7 7.98 -1.25 -10.97
CA LEU A 7 8.52 -0.74 -9.71
C LEU A 7 9.06 0.69 -9.85
N GLU A 8 9.67 0.99 -11.00
CA GLU A 8 10.24 2.30 -11.32
C GLU A 8 9.16 3.39 -11.43
N VAL A 9 8.07 3.09 -12.15
CA VAL A 9 6.92 4.01 -12.26
C VAL A 9 6.28 4.23 -10.89
N LEU A 10 6.18 3.19 -10.06
CA LEU A 10 5.72 3.31 -8.69
C LEU A 10 6.60 4.23 -7.83
N ALA A 11 7.92 4.10 -7.94
CA ALA A 11 8.86 4.95 -7.23
C ALA A 11 8.68 6.42 -7.64
N GLU A 12 8.49 6.69 -8.94
CA GLU A 12 8.23 8.04 -9.45
C GLU A 12 6.88 8.60 -8.96
N MET A 13 5.81 7.80 -9.00
CA MET A 13 4.46 8.24 -8.60
C MET A 13 4.29 8.49 -7.09
N THR A 14 5.08 7.80 -6.27
CA THR A 14 4.99 7.85 -4.81
C THR A 14 6.10 8.66 -4.15
N GLY A 15 7.19 8.92 -4.88
CA GLY A 15 8.42 9.51 -4.33
C GLY A 15 9.22 8.55 -3.44
N ILE A 16 8.79 7.30 -3.31
CA ILE A 16 9.44 6.27 -2.50
C ILE A 16 10.58 5.65 -3.31
N THR A 17 11.75 5.45 -2.69
CA THR A 17 12.86 4.81 -3.40
C THR A 17 12.52 3.36 -3.77
N ALA A 18 12.99 2.88 -4.92
CA ALA A 18 12.79 1.50 -5.35
C ALA A 18 13.28 0.47 -4.30
N ARG A 19 14.35 0.78 -3.58
CA ARG A 19 14.86 -0.04 -2.47
C ARG A 19 13.82 -0.20 -1.36
N THR A 20 13.21 0.89 -0.92
CA THR A 20 12.17 0.87 0.13
C THR A 20 10.92 0.14 -0.35
N LEU A 21 10.55 0.27 -1.63
CA LEU A 21 9.42 -0.49 -2.20
C LEU A 21 9.70 -2.00 -2.19
N VAL A 22 10.93 -2.43 -2.53
CA VAL A 22 11.33 -3.83 -2.41
C VAL A 22 11.25 -4.31 -0.97
N GLU A 23 11.76 -3.53 -0.02
CA GLU A 23 11.65 -3.83 1.42
C GLU A 23 10.18 -3.99 1.85
N TYR A 24 9.28 -3.11 1.41
CA TYR A 24 7.86 -3.21 1.70
C TYR A 24 7.22 -4.45 1.09
N GLN A 25 7.65 -4.85 -0.09
CA GLN A 25 7.20 -6.10 -0.72
C GLN A 25 7.70 -7.33 0.06
N GLU A 26 8.98 -7.37 0.41
CA GLU A 26 9.60 -8.47 1.17
C GLU A 26 8.97 -8.65 2.55
N HIS A 27 8.61 -7.54 3.20
CA HIS A 27 7.89 -7.57 4.48
C HIS A 27 6.38 -7.83 4.33
N GLY A 28 5.85 -7.88 3.10
CA GLY A 28 4.44 -8.13 2.82
C GLY A 28 3.52 -6.96 3.19
N ILE A 29 4.05 -5.74 3.20
CA ILE A 29 3.29 -4.50 3.40
C ILE A 29 2.52 -4.16 2.13
N ILE A 30 3.13 -4.40 0.97
CA ILE A 30 2.49 -4.28 -0.34
C ILE A 30 2.52 -5.62 -1.08
N ARG A 31 1.55 -5.82 -1.97
CA ARG A 31 1.47 -6.99 -2.85
C ARG A 31 2.28 -6.74 -4.12
N PRO A 32 2.76 -7.79 -4.82
CA PRO A 32 3.49 -7.66 -6.09
C PRO A 32 2.57 -7.27 -7.28
N GLN A 33 1.38 -6.74 -7.01
CA GLN A 33 0.48 -6.15 -7.98
C GLN A 33 0.59 -4.64 -7.86
N PHE A 34 1.25 -4.06 -8.83
CA PHE A 34 1.56 -2.65 -8.86
C PHE A 34 0.48 -1.93 -9.64
N ASP A 35 -0.55 -1.46 -8.95
CA ASP A 35 -1.67 -0.77 -9.58
C ASP A 35 -2.08 0.47 -8.78
N ASP A 36 -3.16 1.12 -9.20
CA ASP A 36 -3.69 2.31 -8.55
C ASP A 36 -4.01 2.09 -7.06
N ASP A 37 -4.46 0.90 -6.69
CA ASP A 37 -4.74 0.55 -5.30
C ASP A 37 -3.45 0.48 -4.48
N THR A 38 -2.40 -0.11 -5.06
CA THR A 38 -1.07 -0.12 -4.44
C THR A 38 -0.49 1.29 -4.27
N VAL A 39 -0.66 2.19 -5.25
CA VAL A 39 -0.23 3.60 -5.13
C VAL A 39 -0.96 4.30 -3.98
N ARG A 40 -2.29 4.11 -3.87
CA ARG A 40 -3.09 4.67 -2.78
C ARG A 40 -2.65 4.13 -1.42
N CYS A 41 -2.40 2.83 -1.33
CA CYS A 41 -1.90 2.19 -0.11
C CYS A 41 -0.54 2.79 0.29
N LEU A 42 0.41 2.87 -0.64
CA LEU A 42 1.75 3.41 -0.43
C LEU A 42 1.73 4.84 0.12
N ARG A 43 0.94 5.73 -0.49
CA ARG A 43 0.81 7.11 0.00
C ARG A 43 0.29 7.17 1.43
N ARG A 44 -0.62 6.27 1.78
CA ARG A 44 -1.24 6.24 3.11
C ARG A 44 -0.29 5.69 4.17
N ILE A 45 0.47 4.64 3.86
CA ILE A 45 1.46 4.09 4.80
C ILE A 45 2.65 5.04 4.98
N GLU A 46 3.09 5.74 3.93
CA GLU A 46 4.17 6.72 4.05
C GLU A 46 3.76 7.88 4.94
N HIS A 47 2.53 8.38 4.76
CA HIS A 47 1.99 9.40 5.65
C HIS A 47 1.96 8.94 7.12
N LEU A 48 1.63 7.67 7.39
CA LEU A 48 1.67 7.09 8.73
C LEU A 48 3.11 6.93 9.26
N ARG A 49 4.07 6.55 8.40
CA ARG A 49 5.48 6.44 8.76
C ARG A 49 6.02 7.80 9.20
N GLU A 50 5.79 8.83 8.39
CA GLU A 50 6.34 10.17 8.59
C GLU A 50 5.61 10.92 9.71
N SER A 51 4.28 10.87 9.74
CA SER A 51 3.49 11.67 10.67
C SER A 51 3.37 11.03 12.05
N CYS A 52 3.42 9.70 12.14
CA CYS A 52 3.23 8.97 13.40
C CYS A 52 4.49 8.26 13.89
N GLY A 53 5.63 8.38 13.19
CA GLY A 53 6.89 7.73 13.57
C GLY A 53 6.80 6.21 13.61
N MET A 54 5.91 5.64 12.79
CA MET A 54 5.57 4.22 12.85
C MET A 54 6.70 3.36 12.27
N ASN A 55 7.07 2.28 12.98
CA ASN A 55 8.04 1.31 12.50
C ASN A 55 7.44 0.34 11.47
N LEU A 56 8.28 -0.45 10.79
CA LEU A 56 7.85 -1.43 9.77
C LEU A 56 6.80 -2.42 10.25
N GLY A 57 6.90 -2.90 11.50
CA GLY A 57 5.92 -3.82 12.07
C GLY A 57 4.54 -3.17 12.23
N GLY A 58 4.51 -1.93 12.70
CA GLY A 58 3.30 -1.12 12.78
C GLY A 58 2.70 -0.84 11.40
N LEU A 59 3.53 -0.48 10.42
CA LEU A 59 3.10 -0.23 9.05
C LEU A 59 2.47 -1.48 8.43
N LYS A 60 3.07 -2.65 8.64
CA LYS A 60 2.51 -3.93 8.18
C LYS A 60 1.14 -4.21 8.78
N LEU A 61 0.98 -4.00 10.09
CA LEU A 61 -0.31 -4.17 10.75
C LEU A 61 -1.36 -3.20 10.19
N MET A 62 -0.98 -1.92 10.00
CA MET A 62 -1.89 -0.91 9.46
C MET A 62 -2.27 -1.18 8.01
N ALA A 63 -1.33 -1.57 7.15
CA ALA A 63 -1.61 -1.95 5.77
C ALA A 63 -2.63 -3.09 5.70
N ARG A 64 -2.48 -4.12 6.56
CA ARG A 64 -3.44 -5.22 6.66
C ARG A 64 -4.82 -4.76 7.13
N LEU A 65 -4.90 -3.93 8.17
CA LEU A 65 -6.17 -3.41 8.68
C LEU A 65 -6.89 -2.54 7.64
N LEU A 66 -6.13 -1.72 6.90
CA LEU A 66 -6.69 -0.91 5.79
C LEU A 66 -7.27 -1.81 4.70
N GLN A 67 -6.56 -2.88 4.34
CA GLN A 67 -7.07 -3.86 3.39
C GLN A 67 -8.36 -4.53 3.89
N GLU A 68 -8.39 -5.03 5.13
CA GLU A 68 -9.57 -5.67 5.72
C GLU A 68 -10.78 -4.71 5.73
N VAL A 69 -10.55 -3.43 6.05
CA VAL A 69 -11.61 -2.40 6.00
C VAL A 69 -12.13 -2.18 4.58
N ASP A 70 -11.26 -2.14 3.58
CA ASP A 70 -11.67 -1.94 2.19
C ASP A 70 -12.42 -3.15 1.62
N GLU A 71 -12.04 -4.36 2.01
CA GLU A 71 -12.78 -5.61 1.71
C GLU A 71 -14.18 -5.58 2.34
N LEU A 72 -14.28 -5.28 3.64
CA LEU A 72 -15.58 -5.17 4.34
C LEU A 72 -16.48 -4.10 3.71
N ARG A 73 -15.91 -2.94 3.33
CA ARG A 73 -16.65 -1.89 2.63
C ARG A 73 -17.10 -2.34 1.24
N HIS A 74 -16.30 -3.13 0.54
CA HIS A 74 -16.65 -3.69 -0.75
C HIS A 74 -17.82 -4.67 -0.62
N GLU A 75 -17.78 -5.59 0.34
CA GLU A 75 -18.89 -6.49 0.63
C GLU A 75 -20.19 -5.74 0.94
N LEU A 76 -20.11 -4.69 1.77
CA LEU A 76 -21.28 -3.87 2.10
C LEU A 76 -21.88 -3.18 0.86
N ARG A 77 -21.06 -2.78 -0.11
CA ARG A 77 -21.54 -2.20 -1.38
C ARG A 77 -22.21 -3.24 -2.28
N LEU A 78 -21.71 -4.47 -2.30
CA LEU A 78 -22.31 -5.56 -3.10
C LEU A 78 -23.65 -6.06 -2.54
N ARG A 79 -23.88 -5.90 -1.23
CA ARG A 79 -25.13 -6.28 -0.56
C ARG A 79 -26.23 -5.21 -0.67
N ARG A 80 -25.94 -4.04 -1.24
CA ARG A 80 -26.89 -2.95 -1.49
C ARG A 80 -27.38 -3.00 -2.93
#